data_AF-A0A2R6LXM0-F1
#
_entry.id   AF-A0A2R6LXM0-F1
#
_cell.length_a   1.000
_cell.length_b   1.000
_cell.length_c   1.000
_cell.angle_alpha   90.00
_cell.angle_beta   90.00
_cell.angle_gamma   90.00
#
_symmetry.space_group_name_H-M   'P 1'
#
loop_
_entity.id
_entity.type
_entity.pdbx_description
1 polymer ?
#
loop_
_entity_poly.entity_id
_entity_poly.type
_entity_poly.pdbx_seq_one_letter_code
_entity_poly.pdbx_strand_id
1 'polypeptide(L)' 'MNVRFLGGAREVGRSAILIDDRLLIDFGLKTGTPPAFPIGTSTAGPGIDPEAVVVSHGHLDHVGCVPAL' A
#
# COMPACT_ATOMS: atom_id res chain seq x y z
N MET A 1 12.14 1.81 15.33
CA MET A 1 11.38 2.26 14.16
C MET A 1 11.86 1.48 12.95
N ASN A 2 11.05 0.54 12.50
CA ASN A 2 11.22 -0.27 11.29
C ASN A 2 10.29 0.29 10.21
N VAL A 3 10.82 0.53 9.01
CA VAL A 3 10.05 1.08 7.89
C VAL A 3 10.15 0.11 6.72
N ARG A 4 9.00 -0.40 6.27
CA ARG A 4 8.88 -1.29 5.10
C ARG A 4 8.18 -0.56 3.97
N PHE A 5 8.85 -0.46 2.82
CA PHE A 5 8.24 0.03 1.59
C PHE A 5 7.56 -1.14 0.88
N LEU A 6 6.24 -1.11 0.83
CA LEU A 6 5.40 -2.14 0.22
C LEU A 6 5.03 -1.80 -1.24
N GLY A 7 5.19 -0.53 -1.62
CA GLY A 7 5.09 -0.01 -2.98
C GLY A 7 5.41 1.49 -3.03
N GLY A 8 5.61 2.05 -4.23
CA GLY A 8 5.94 3.47 -4.43
C GLY A 8 7.42 3.83 -4.20
N ALA A 9 8.27 2.86 -3.87
CA ALA A 9 9.71 3.06 -3.75
C ALA A 9 10.43 2.73 -5.08
N ARG A 10 11.12 3.72 -5.65
CA ARG A 10 11.76 3.62 -6.99
C ARG A 10 10.78 3.35 -8.13
N GLU A 11 9.53 3.77 -7.97
CA GLU A 11 8.48 3.67 -8.98
C GLU A 11 7.43 4.77 -8.78
N VAL A 12 6.51 4.90 -9.74
CA VAL A 12 5.27 5.68 -9.60
C VAL A 12 4.10 4.71 -9.55
N GLY A 13 3.18 4.95 -8.62
CA GLY A 13 2.00 4.11 -8.39
C GLY A 13 2.13 3.22 -7.15
N ARG A 14 0.99 2.70 -6.69
CA ARG A 14 0.86 1.73 -5.59
C ARG A 14 1.60 2.10 -4.29
N SER A 15 1.53 3.37 -3.89
CA SER A 15 2.17 3.86 -2.67
C SER A 15 1.70 3.07 -1.45
N ALA A 16 2.64 2.58 -0.65
CA ALA A 16 2.35 1.90 0.61
C ALA A 16 3.61 1.81 1.48
N ILE A 17 3.54 2.35 2.70
CA ILE A 17 4.63 2.31 3.68
C ILE A 17 4.09 1.80 5.01
N LEU A 18 4.68 0.73 5.53
CA LEU A 18 4.32 0.17 6.82
C LEU A 18 5.40 0.47 7.86
N ILE A 19 4.99 1.07 8.97
CA ILE A 19 5.86 1.45 10.08
C ILE A 19 5.57 0.55 11.28
N ASP A 20 6.63 -0.07 11.79
CA ASP A 20 6.62 -0.94 12.97
C ASP A 20 5.51 -2.01 12.95
N ASP A 21 5.11 -2.45 11.75
CA ASP A 21 4.01 -3.39 11.48
C ASP A 21 2.64 -2.98 12.04
N ARG A 22 2.45 -1.68 12.31
CA ARG A 22 1.24 -1.15 12.96
C ARG A 22 0.58 0.00 12.22
N LEU A 23 1.37 0.92 11.67
CA LEU A 23 0.86 2.09 10.98
C LEU A 23 1.13 1.98 9.49
N LEU A 24 0.06 1.91 8.69
CA LEU A 24 0.13 1.94 7.25
C LEU A 24 -0.11 3.37 6.74
N ILE A 25 0.80 3.88 5.93
CA ILE A 25 0.68 5.16 5.23
C ILE A 25 0.48 4.87 3.75
N ASP A 26 -0.69 5.24 3.24
CA ASP A 26 -1.22 4.91 1.93
C ASP A 26 -1.30 3.39 1.66
N PHE A 27 -2.23 3.02 0.79
CA PHE A 27 -2.32 1.68 0.23
C PHE A 27 -2.95 1.76 -1.15
N GLY A 28 -2.11 2.07 -2.14
CA GLY A 28 -2.55 2.46 -3.47
C GLY A 28 -2.55 1.34 -4.51
N LEU A 29 -3.24 1.58 -5.62
CA LEU A 29 -3.27 0.75 -6.83
C LEU A 29 -2.47 1.41 -7.95
N LYS A 30 -1.64 0.65 -8.67
CA LYS A 30 -1.07 1.09 -9.95
C LYS A 30 -1.94 0.58 -11.10
N THR A 31 -2.62 1.49 -11.79
CA THR A 31 -3.63 1.22 -12.83
C THR A 31 -3.06 0.79 -14.19
N GLY A 32 -1.87 0.18 -14.21
CA GLY A 32 -1.29 -0.37 -15.44
C GLY A 32 -2.05 -1.61 -15.95
N THR A 33 -1.57 -2.18 -17.06
CA THR A 33 -2.05 -3.47 -17.57
C THR A 33 -0.87 -4.44 -17.66
N PRO A 34 -0.80 -5.48 -16.81
CA PRO A 34 -1.73 -5.77 -15.71
C PRO A 34 -1.61 -4.74 -14.56
N PRO A 35 -2.66 -4.58 -13.72
CA PRO A 35 -2.57 -3.74 -12.54
C PRO A 35 -1.51 -4.28 -11.58
N ALA A 36 -0.88 -3.39 -10.83
CA ALA A 36 0.07 -3.77 -9.80
C ALA A 36 -0.37 -3.26 -8.43
N PHE A 37 -0.19 -4.11 -7.43
CA PHE A 37 -0.65 -3.91 -6.06
C PHE A 37 0.55 -3.78 -5.10
N PRO A 38 0.35 -3.20 -3.91
CA PRO A 38 1.34 -3.23 -2.84
C PRO A 38 1.57 -4.66 -2.35
N ILE A 39 2.79 -4.94 -1.90
CA ILE A 39 3.10 -6.14 -1.13
C ILE A 39 2.25 -6.11 0.14
N GLY A 40 1.61 -7.23 0.49
CA GLY A 40 0.66 -7.26 1.61
C GLY A 40 -0.81 -7.22 1.19
N THR A 41 -1.10 -6.99 -0.09
CA THR A 41 -2.41 -7.34 -0.65
C THR A 41 -2.50 -8.86 -0.80
N SER A 42 -3.68 -9.45 -0.58
CA SER A 42 -3.90 -10.90 -0.72
C SER A 42 -3.56 -11.44 -2.12
N THR A 43 -3.58 -10.58 -3.14
CA THR A 43 -3.19 -10.88 -4.52
C THR A 43 -1.68 -10.80 -4.79
N ALA A 44 -0.90 -10.16 -3.91
CA ALA A 44 0.55 -9.93 -4.09
C ALA A 44 1.42 -10.52 -2.97
N GLY A 45 0.84 -11.24 -2.01
CA GLY A 45 1.57 -11.90 -0.92
C GLY A 45 0.71 -12.20 0.30
N PRO A 46 1.32 -12.63 1.42
CA PRO A 46 0.62 -12.72 2.70
C PRO A 46 0.09 -11.35 3.11
N GLY A 47 -1.15 -11.32 3.60
CA GLY A 47 -1.83 -10.10 4.03
C GLY A 47 -1.07 -9.32 5.10
N ILE A 48 -1.31 -8.01 5.16
CA ILE A 48 -0.93 -7.15 6.29
C ILE A 48 -2.17 -6.82 7.12
N ASP A 49 -1.97 -6.61 8.43
CA ASP A 49 -3.04 -6.28 9.38
C ASP A 49 -2.59 -5.09 10.26
N PRO A 50 -2.57 -3.86 9.73
CA PRO A 50 -2.14 -2.69 10.49
C PRO A 50 -3.22 -2.24 11.48
N GLU A 51 -2.80 -1.69 12.63
CA GLU A 51 -3.68 -1.11 13.64
C GLU A 51 -4.35 0.20 13.16
N ALA A 52 -3.70 0.94 12.26
CA ALA A 52 -4.22 2.18 11.69
C ALA A 52 -3.73 2.41 10.25
N VAL A 53 -4.55 3.11 9.48
CA VAL A 53 -4.26 3.53 8.11
C VAL A 53 -4.40 5.05 8.01
N VAL A 54 -3.38 5.72 7.47
CA VAL A 54 -3.44 7.14 7.11
C VAL A 54 -3.34 7.25 5.60
N VAL A 55 -4.32 7.90 5.00
CA VAL A 55 -4.30 8.22 3.57
C VAL A 55 -3.90 9.68 3.36
N SER A 56 -2.95 9.91 2.47
CA SER A 56 -2.46 11.26 2.18
C SER A 56 -3.47 12.08 1.38
N HIS A 57 -4.08 11.51 0.34
CA HIS A 57 -5.09 12.14 -0.52
C HIS A 57 -5.81 11.12 -1.40
N GLY A 58 -6.90 11.52 -2.07
CA GLY A 58 -7.85 10.62 -2.73
C GLY A 58 -7.48 10.06 -4.11
N HIS A 59 -6.22 10.07 -4.53
CA HIS A 59 -5.83 9.45 -5.79
C HIS A 59 -5.66 7.93 -5.65
N LEU A 60 -5.96 7.20 -6.73
CA LEU A 60 -5.98 5.72 -6.71
C LEU A 60 -4.62 5.11 -6.38
N ASP A 61 -3.52 5.75 -6.75
CA ASP A 61 -2.17 5.31 -6.43
C ASP A 61 -1.77 5.51 -4.96
N HIS A 62 -2.68 6.09 -4.15
CA HIS A 62 -2.54 6.23 -2.71
C HIS A 62 -3.64 5.51 -1.92
N VAL A 63 -4.88 5.42 -2.45
CA VAL A 63 -6.03 4.83 -1.71
C VAL A 63 -6.65 3.61 -2.36
N GLY A 64 -6.25 3.28 -3.59
CA GLY A 64 -6.95 2.32 -4.44
C GLY A 64 -6.99 0.89 -3.92
N CYS A 65 -6.14 0.51 -2.96
CA CYS A 65 -6.14 -0.80 -2.32
C CYS A 65 -6.63 -0.78 -0.86
N VAL A 66 -6.91 0.39 -0.26
CA VAL A 66 -7.39 0.50 1.13
C VAL A 66 -8.62 -0.38 1.42
N PRO A 67 -9.63 -0.51 0.51
CA PRO A 67 -10.79 -1.38 0.76
C PRO A 67 -10.48 -2.88 0.84
N ALA A 68 -9.26 -3.31 0.54
CA ALA A 68 -8.84 -4.71 0.56
C ALA A 68 -8.01 -5.10 1.81
N LEU A 69 -7.89 -4.18 2.78
CA LEU A 69 -7.30 -4.40 4.10
C LEU A 69 -8.27 -5.12 5.03
#